data_AF-A0AAI9X879-F1
#
_entry.id   AF-A0AAI9X879-F1
#
_cell.length_a   1.000
_cell.length_b   1.000
_cell.length_c   1.000
_cell.angle_alpha   90.00
_cell.angle_beta   90.00
_cell.angle_gamma   90.00
#
_symmetry.space_group_name_H-M   'P 1'
#
loop_
_entity.id
_entity.type
_entity.pdbx_description
1 polymer ?
#
loop_
_entity_poly.entity_id
_entity_poly.type
_entity_poly.pdbx_seq_one_letter_code
_entity_poly.pdbx_strand_id
1 'polypeptide(L)'
;MESPDKITVYQKLIPDPSRHLSAQSAFRLEVMILSEAHQRPAARCFEDIVIYDYKKNRKTVNIPPFVMEQFETMWKQQEQEEMNWRQRIADIENRVRNLETGSWDRADAAEDNGSASQ
;
A
#
# COMPACT_ATOMS: atom_id res chain seq x y z
N MET A 1 -22.20 11.40 11.26
CA MET A 1 -20.87 10.84 11.60
C MET A 1 -21.14 9.77 12.64
N GLU A 2 -21.24 8.52 12.21
CA GLU A 2 -21.51 7.41 13.12
C GLU A 2 -20.19 6.88 13.66
N SER A 3 -20.16 6.68 14.98
CA SER A 3 -19.06 6.06 15.72
C SER A 3 -19.59 4.77 16.33
N PRO A 4 -18.80 3.69 16.37
CA PRO A 4 -17.41 3.58 15.92
C PRO A 4 -17.24 3.28 14.42
N ASP A 5 -16.10 3.68 13.85
CA ASP A 5 -15.67 3.26 12.51
C ASP A 5 -14.87 1.95 12.58
N LYS A 6 -14.91 1.17 11.49
CA LYS A 6 -14.04 0.01 11.30
C LYS A 6 -12.84 0.43 10.45
N ILE A 7 -11.65 0.05 10.88
CA ILE A 7 -10.41 0.38 10.17
C ILE A 7 -9.72 -0.88 9.67
N THR A 8 -9.02 -0.76 8.55
CA THR A 8 -8.04 -1.73 8.07
C THR A 8 -6.65 -1.10 8.13
N VAL A 9 -5.67 -1.85 8.63
CA VAL A 9 -4.28 -1.40 8.76
C VAL A 9 -3.39 -2.22 7.81
N TYR A 10 -2.74 -1.55 6.88
CA TYR A 10 -1.77 -2.13 5.97
C TYR A 10 -0.36 -1.78 6.43
N GLN A 11 0.54 -2.77 6.41
CA GLN A 11 1.94 -2.60 6.78
C GLN A 11 2.82 -3.10 5.64
N LYS A 12 3.89 -2.36 5.35
CA LYS A 12 4.89 -2.70 4.33
C LYS A 12 6.28 -2.66 4.98
N LEU A 13 7.05 -3.74 4.83
CA LEU A 13 8.46 -3.77 5.20
C LEU A 13 9.29 -2.94 4.24
N ILE A 14 10.16 -2.06 4.77
CA ILE A 14 11.07 -1.21 4.00
C ILE A 14 12.39 -1.03 4.78
N PRO A 15 13.56 -0.98 4.11
CA PRO A 15 13.83 -1.30 2.70
C PRO A 15 14.09 -2.81 2.49
N ASP A 16 14.58 -3.20 1.31
CA ASP A 16 14.97 -4.59 0.97
C ASP A 16 15.78 -5.23 2.12
N PRO A 17 15.27 -6.32 2.72
CA PRO A 17 15.89 -6.95 3.88
C PRO A 17 17.28 -7.52 3.58
N SER A 18 17.51 -8.01 2.36
CA SER A 18 18.74 -8.74 1.99
C SER A 18 19.99 -7.86 1.99
N ARG A 19 19.83 -6.57 1.66
CA ARG A 19 20.95 -5.61 1.57
C ARG A 19 21.11 -4.75 2.80
N HIS A 20 20.01 -4.37 3.44
CA HIS A 20 20.03 -3.32 4.45
C HIS A 20 19.92 -3.84 5.88
N LEU A 21 19.18 -4.93 6.12
CA LEU A 21 18.80 -5.34 7.47
C LEU A 21 19.74 -6.40 8.09
N SER A 22 20.58 -7.05 7.29
CA SER A 22 21.46 -8.14 7.73
C SER A 22 22.52 -7.74 8.78
N ALA A 23 22.91 -6.46 8.81
CA ALA A 23 23.86 -5.90 9.77
C ALA A 23 23.21 -4.94 10.79
N GLN A 24 21.90 -5.03 10.98
CA GLN A 24 21.14 -4.14 11.86
C GLN A 24 20.42 -4.90 12.98
N SER A 25 20.06 -4.16 14.02
CA SER A 25 19.24 -4.65 15.16
C SER A 25 17.80 -4.16 15.08
N ALA A 26 17.45 -3.45 14.01
CA ALA A 26 16.19 -2.78 13.84
C ALA A 26 15.71 -2.88 12.39
N PHE A 27 14.41 -2.70 12.18
CA PHE A 27 13.77 -2.64 10.88
C PHE A 27 12.63 -1.61 10.91
N ARG A 28 12.21 -1.16 9.73
CA ARG A 28 11.15 -0.16 9.60
C ARG A 28 9.95 -0.71 8.84
N LEU A 29 8.76 -0.34 9.31
CA LEU A 29 7.51 -0.55 8.59
C LEU A 29 6.89 0.79 8.18
N GLU A 30 6.37 0.84 6.97
CA GLU A 30 5.42 1.86 6.53
C GLU A 30 4.00 1.37 6.76
N VAL A 31 3.16 2.22 7.33
CA VAL A 31 1.80 1.86 7.74
C VAL A 31 0.78 2.81 7.13
N MET A 32 -0.28 2.24 6.56
CA MET A 32 -1.47 2.99 6.11
C MET A 32 -2.70 2.48 6.86
N ILE A 33 -3.42 3.39 7.49
CA ILE A 33 -4.69 3.11 8.18
C ILE A 33 -5.82 3.63 7.30
N LEU A 34 -6.67 2.73 6.81
CA LEU A 34 -7.85 3.04 6.01
C LEU A 34 -9.10 3.01 6.88
N SER A 35 -9.93 4.06 6.75
CA SER A 35 -11.32 4.04 7.23
C SER A 35 -12.17 3.23 6.25
N GLU A 36 -12.85 2.20 6.73
CA GLU A 36 -13.76 1.42 5.89
C GLU A 36 -15.06 2.17 5.61
N ALA A 37 -15.61 2.89 6.59
CA ALA A 37 -16.84 3.66 6.37
C ALA A 37 -16.66 4.75 5.30
N HIS A 38 -15.49 5.37 5.24
CA HIS A 38 -15.20 6.48 4.32
C HIS A 38 -14.36 6.09 3.10
N GLN A 39 -13.89 4.84 3.03
CA GLN A 39 -13.06 4.31 1.94
C GLN A 39 -11.85 5.21 1.62
N ARG A 40 -11.17 5.74 2.65
CA ARG A 40 -10.03 6.65 2.49
C ARG A 40 -8.97 6.50 3.58
N PRO A 41 -7.71 6.93 3.33
CA PRO A 41 -6.69 7.00 4.36
C PRO A 41 -7.13 7.89 5.52
N ALA A 42 -7.17 7.31 6.72
CA ALA A 42 -7.39 8.00 7.98
C ALA A 42 -6.08 8.47 8.61
N ALA A 43 -5.01 7.67 8.47
CA ALA A 43 -3.67 8.01 8.97
C ALA A 43 -2.56 7.26 8.21
N ARG A 44 -1.33 7.77 8.34
CA ARG A 44 -0.10 7.08 7.96
C ARG A 44 0.89 7.11 9.12
N CYS A 45 1.61 6.01 9.31
CA CYS A 45 2.61 5.88 10.38
C CYS A 45 3.89 5.27 9.83
N PHE A 46 4.98 5.50 10.56
CA PHE A 46 6.24 4.79 10.37
C PHE A 46 6.61 4.16 11.71
N GLU A 47 6.94 2.88 11.68
CA GLU A 47 7.35 2.14 12.87
C GLU A 47 8.84 1.82 12.75
N ASP A 48 9.62 2.22 13.74
CA ASP A 48 11.03 1.83 13.90
C ASP A 48 11.11 0.81 15.03
N ILE A 49 11.41 -0.44 14.68
CA ILE A 49 11.28 -1.60 15.57
C ILE A 49 12.65 -2.19 15.84
N VAL A 50 13.02 -2.30 17.12
CA VAL A 50 14.31 -2.84 17.57
C VAL A 50 14.15 -4.22 18.20
N ILE A 51 15.07 -5.13 17.89
CA ILE A 51 15.10 -6.50 18.43
C ILE A 51 16.12 -6.59 19.56
N TYR A 52 15.71 -7.18 20.69
CA TYR A 52 16.55 -7.37 21.88
C TYR A 52 16.87 -8.84 22.14
N ASP A 53 18.12 -9.11 22.52
CA ASP A 53 18.55 -10.37 23.13
C ASP A 53 18.46 -10.22 24.66
N TYR A 54 17.35 -10.69 25.24
CA TYR A 54 17.11 -10.60 26.68
C TYR A 54 18.07 -11.45 27.50
N LYS A 55 18.63 -12.55 26.95
CA LYS A 55 19.64 -13.35 27.66
C LYS A 55 20.95 -12.58 27.84
N LYS A 56 21.27 -11.71 26.89
CA LYS A 56 22.46 -10.84 26.91
C LYS A 56 22.16 -9.42 27.39
N ASN A 57 20.91 -9.12 27.73
CA ASN A 57 20.42 -7.81 28.15
C ASN A 57 20.88 -6.66 27.22
N ARG A 58 20.78 -6.85 25.90
CA ARG A 58 21.21 -5.86 24.90
C ARG A 58 20.43 -6.01 23.59
N LYS A 59 20.51 -5.02 22.69
CA LYS A 59 20.03 -5.15 21.31
C LYS A 59 20.71 -6.33 20.62
N THR A 60 20.01 -7.04 19.74
CA THR A 60 20.68 -8.05 18.91
C THR A 60 21.76 -7.37 18.06
N VAL A 61 22.84 -8.07 17.74
CA VAL A 61 23.87 -7.50 16.85
C VAL A 61 23.36 -7.48 15.41
N ASN A 62 22.70 -8.58 15.02
CA ASN A 62 22.04 -8.76 13.74
C ASN A 62 20.60 -9.22 14.00
N ILE A 63 19.72 -9.03 13.01
CA ILE A 63 18.39 -9.64 13.01
C ILE A 63 18.55 -11.17 13.06
N PRO A 64 17.78 -11.88 13.92
CA PRO A 64 17.86 -13.33 13.99
C PRO A 64 17.54 -14.00 12.64
N PRO A 65 18.24 -15.08 12.26
CA PRO A 65 18.07 -15.70 10.94
C PRO A 65 16.62 -16.09 10.61
N PHE A 66 15.88 -16.63 11.59
CA PHE A 66 14.47 -17.00 11.40
C PHE A 66 13.56 -15.79 11.13
N VAL A 67 13.89 -14.61 11.66
CA VAL A 67 13.15 -13.37 11.37
C VAL A 67 13.49 -12.88 9.98
N MET A 68 14.79 -12.94 9.61
CA MET A 68 15.25 -12.54 8.29
C MET A 68 14.59 -13.37 7.17
N GLU A 69 14.46 -14.68 7.34
CA GLU A 69 13.79 -15.56 6.38
C GLU A 69 12.31 -15.15 6.14
N GLN A 70 11.60 -14.75 7.20
CA GLN A 70 10.23 -14.25 7.08
C GLN A 70 10.20 -12.89 6.36
N PHE A 71 11.17 -12.01 6.63
CA PHE A 71 11.28 -10.73 5.94
C PHE A 71 11.58 -10.88 4.45
N GLU A 72 12.47 -11.78 4.06
CA GLU A 72 12.74 -12.09 2.65
C GLU A 72 11.50 -12.64 1.95
N THR A 73 10.76 -13.53 2.62
CA THR A 73 9.49 -14.08 2.11
C THR A 73 8.45 -12.98 1.92
N MET A 74 8.23 -12.15 2.95
CA MET A 74 7.29 -11.03 2.90
C MET A 74 7.69 -10.02 1.83
N TRP A 75 8.97 -9.68 1.72
CA TRP A 75 9.46 -8.74 0.70
C TRP A 75 9.17 -9.25 -0.71
N LYS A 76 9.46 -10.53 -0.98
CA LYS A 76 9.14 -11.15 -2.28
C LYS A 76 7.64 -11.10 -2.60
N GLN A 77 6.79 -11.35 -1.60
CA GLN A 77 5.33 -11.25 -1.76
C GLN A 77 4.89 -9.82 -2.04
N GLN A 78 5.44 -8.83 -1.32
CA GLN A 78 5.16 -7.42 -1.55
C GLN A 78 5.51 -7.00 -2.98
N GLU A 79 6.69 -7.38 -3.48
CA GLU A 79 7.12 -7.03 -4.84
C GLU A 79 6.24 -7.69 -5.91
N GLN A 80 5.90 -8.98 -5.73
CA GLN A 80 5.02 -9.68 -6.65
C GLN A 80 3.61 -9.07 -6.70
N GLU A 81 3.05 -8.76 -5.53
CA GLU A 81 1.74 -8.13 -5.45
C GLU A 81 1.76 -6.70 -5.98
N GLU A 82 2.83 -5.94 -5.74
CA GLU A 82 3.00 -4.61 -6.32
C GLU A 82 2.94 -4.66 -7.85
N MET A 83 3.63 -5.63 -8.48
CA MET A 83 3.55 -5.83 -9.94
C MET A 83 2.12 -6.20 -10.39
N ASN A 84 1.47 -7.13 -9.68
CA ASN A 84 0.11 -7.56 -9.99
C ASN A 84 -0.90 -6.40 -9.92
N TRP A 85 -0.81 -5.57 -8.88
CA TRP A 85 -1.70 -4.44 -8.68
C TRP A 85 -1.42 -3.29 -9.64
N ARG A 86 -0.15 -3.03 -10.00
CA ARG A 86 0.20 -2.07 -11.05
C ARG A 86 -0.45 -2.42 -12.38
N GLN A 87 -0.42 -3.71 -12.77
CA GLN A 87 -1.11 -4.15 -14.00
C GLN A 87 -2.63 -3.94 -13.90
N ARG A 88 -3.24 -4.31 -12.78
CA ARG A 88 -4.69 -4.13 -12.59
C ARG A 88 -5.12 -2.67 -12.62
N ILE A 89 -4.32 -1.77 -12.05
CA ILE A 89 -4.57 -0.33 -12.10
C ILE A 89 -4.54 0.13 -13.56
N ALA A 90 -3.50 -0.24 -14.32
CA ALA A 90 -3.41 0.10 -15.74
C ALA A 90 -4.59 -0.44 -16.56
N ASP A 91 -5.06 -1.66 -16.28
CA ASP A 91 -6.23 -2.25 -16.94
C ASP A 91 -7.51 -1.46 -16.64
N ILE A 92 -7.69 -1.01 -15.40
CA ILE A 92 -8.83 -0.16 -15.00
C ILE A 92 -8.75 1.19 -15.70
N GLU A 93 -7.58 1.85 -15.69
CA GLU A 93 -7.34 3.13 -16.35
C GLU A 93 -7.63 3.04 -17.86
N ASN A 94 -7.17 1.99 -18.52
CA ASN A 94 -7.45 1.75 -19.94
C ASN A 94 -8.95 1.56 -20.22
N ARG A 95 -9.67 0.83 -19.35
CA ARG A 95 -11.12 0.66 -19.48
C ARG A 95 -11.86 1.98 -19.31
N VAL A 96 -11.47 2.79 -18.33
CA VAL A 96 -12.04 4.14 -18.13
C VAL A 96 -11.77 5.00 -19.37
N ARG A 97 -10.54 5.00 -19.89
CA ARG A 97 -10.18 5.78 -21.08
C ARG A 97 -10.98 5.39 -22.33
N ASN A 98 -11.22 4.10 -22.53
CA ASN A 98 -12.04 3.60 -23.63
C ASN A 98 -13.51 4.05 -23.49
N LEU A 99 -14.04 4.12 -22.27
CA LEU A 99 -15.39 4.62 -22.02
C LEU A 99 -15.48 6.13 -22.26
N GLU A 100 -14.49 6.89 -21.80
CA GLU A 100 -14.42 8.34 -22.01
C GLU A 100 -14.40 8.69 -23.50
N THR A 101 -13.47 8.09 -24.25
CA THR A 101 -13.33 8.29 -25.70
C THR A 101 -14.52 7.75 -26.50
N GLY A 102 -15.19 6.70 -26.02
CA GLY A 102 -16.40 6.16 -26.64
C GLY A 102 -17.68 6.97 -26.37
N SER A 103 -17.65 7.92 -25.44
CA SER A 103 -18.85 8.65 -25.00
C SER A 103 -18.74 10.16 -25.21
N TRP A 104 -17.90 10.83 -24.39
CA TRP A 104 -17.87 12.29 -24.29
C TRP A 104 -16.57 12.90 -24.86
N ASP A 105 -15.47 12.15 -24.89
CA ASP A 105 -14.17 12.57 -25.45
C ASP A 105 -13.98 12.04 -26.89
N ARG A 106 -15.05 12.12 -27.70
CA ARG A 106 -15.03 11.83 -29.15
C ARG A 106 -15.07 13.13 -29.92
N ALA A 107 -14.44 13.16 -31.10
CA ALA A 107 -14.32 14.38 -31.91
C ALA A 107 -15.68 14.95 -32.37
N ASP A 108 -16.71 14.12 -32.43
CA ASP A 108 -18.09 14.47 -32.80
C ASP A 108 -19.03 14.57 -31.58
N ALA A 109 -18.49 14.56 -30.35
CA ALA A 109 -19.31 14.71 -29.14
C ALA A 109 -19.96 16.09 -29.13
N ALA A 110 -21.28 16.12 -28.96
CA ALA A 110 -22.05 17.33 -28.72
C ALA A 110 -22.74 17.22 -27.36
N GLU A 111 -22.58 18.24 -26.51
CA GLU A 111 -23.33 18.33 -25.24
C GLU A 111 -24.81 18.54 -25.53
N ASP A 112 -25.66 17.63 -25.03
CA ASP A 112 -27.10 17.86 -24.95
C ASP A 112 -27.40 18.81 -23.79
N ASN A 113 -27.63 20.08 -24.12
CA ASN A 113 -27.93 21.13 -23.13
C ASN A 113 -29.36 21.07 -22.59
N GLY A 114 -30.17 20.07 -22.98
CA GLY A 114 -31.55 19.94 -22.58
C GLY A 114 -32.44 21.04 -23.18
N SER A 115 -33.64 20.67 -23.60
CA SER A 115 -34.65 21.64 -24.03
C SER A 115 -35.32 22.25 -22.78
N ALA A 116 -34.67 23.24 -22.16
CA ALA A 116 -35.34 24.13 -21.24
C ALA A 116 -36.40 24.93 -22.04
N SER A 117 -37.62 24.39 -22.08
CA SER A 117 -38.77 25.03 -22.69
C SER A 117 -39.19 26.20 -21.80
N GLN A 118 -39.09 27.42 -22.33
CA GLN A 118 -39.68 28.63 -21.74
C GLN A 118 -41.21 28.61 -21.83
#